data_AF-A0A5N5GRV6-F1
#
_entry.id   AF-A0A5N5GRV6-F1
#
_cell.length_a   1.000
_cell.length_b   1.000
_cell.length_c   1.000
_cell.angle_alpha   90.00
_cell.angle_beta   90.00
_cell.angle_gamma   90.00
#
_symmetry.space_group_name_H-M   'P 1'
#
loop_
_entity.id
_entity.type
_entity.pdbx_description
1 polymer ?
#
loop_
_entity_poly.entity_id
_entity_poly.type
_entity_poly.pdbx_seq_one_letter_code
_entity_poly.pdbx_strand_id
1 'polypeptide(L)'
;MEGLSILLSTWKDSRFLLPRKSVTMILNEVLRLYLHAIPGCQHTYKETKIRDLTIPAGVDITLPTLLIHHDPWLWGDDAGEFKPERFSEGVSKASRGQQQAFFPFGWGPRTCMGQNFAIMGAKVALAILLQH
;
A
#
# COMPACT_ATOMS: atom_id res chain seq x y z
N MET A 1 -25.92 10.87 27.57
CA MET A 1 -24.60 10.37 28.04
C MET A 1 -24.30 8.93 27.61
N GLU A 2 -25.27 8.18 27.08
CA GLU A 2 -25.09 6.78 26.65
C GLU A 2 -24.34 6.62 25.31
N GLY A 3 -24.46 7.58 24.38
CA GLY A 3 -23.77 7.49 23.08
C GLY A 3 -22.24 7.51 23.17
N LEU A 4 -21.68 8.23 24.15
CA LEU A 4 -20.24 8.26 24.42
C LEU A 4 -19.76 6.97 25.11
N SER A 5 -20.59 6.33 25.93
CA SER A 5 -20.24 5.06 26.56
C SER A 5 -20.29 3.89 25.57
N ILE A 6 -21.17 3.92 24.58
CA ILE A 6 -21.21 2.94 23.48
C ILE A 6 -19.98 3.09 22.58
N LEU A 7 -19.58 4.33 22.26
CA LEU A 7 -18.33 4.60 21.54
C LEU A 7 -17.12 4.13 22.36
N LEU A 8 -17.04 4.45 23.65
CA LEU A 8 -15.92 4.01 24.49
C LEU A 8 -15.90 2.49 24.72
N SER A 9 -17.06 1.81 24.76
CA SER A 9 -17.12 0.35 24.90
C SER A 9 -16.75 -0.38 23.60
N THR A 10 -17.16 0.15 22.43
CA THR A 10 -16.73 -0.36 21.12
C THR A 10 -15.24 -0.16 20.87
N TRP A 11 -14.64 0.93 21.36
CA TRP A 11 -13.18 1.14 21.31
C TRP A 11 -12.38 0.16 22.19
N LYS A 12 -13.00 -0.38 23.24
CA LYS A 12 -12.37 -1.33 24.18
C LYS A 12 -12.58 -2.79 23.78
N ASP A 13 -13.44 -3.05 22.79
CA ASP A 13 -13.80 -4.40 22.40
C ASP A 13 -12.79 -4.98 21.40
N SER A 14 -11.98 -5.92 21.86
CA SER A 14 -11.00 -6.64 21.06
C SER A 14 -11.62 -7.48 19.94
N ARG A 15 -12.94 -7.63 19.90
CA ARG A 15 -13.69 -8.34 18.86
C ARG A 15 -13.86 -7.54 17.56
N PHE A 16 -13.72 -6.21 17.59
CA PHE A 16 -13.60 -5.38 16.37
C PHE A 16 -12.28 -5.62 15.62
N LEU A 17 -11.33 -6.27 16.27
CA LEU A 17 -10.07 -6.69 15.68
C LEU A 17 -10.29 -8.09 15.06
N LEU A 18 -10.98 -8.16 13.91
CA LEU A 18 -10.80 -9.24 12.94
C LEU A 18 -9.33 -9.68 12.96
N PRO A 19 -8.96 -10.98 12.82
CA PRO A 19 -7.57 -11.42 12.97
C PRO A 19 -6.65 -10.45 12.23
N ARG A 20 -5.90 -9.62 12.99
CA ARG A 20 -5.33 -8.34 12.49
C ARG A 20 -4.52 -8.52 11.21
N LYS A 21 -4.00 -9.72 11.03
CA LYS A 21 -3.25 -10.17 9.85
C LYS A 21 -4.14 -10.27 8.61
N SER A 22 -5.28 -10.96 8.63
CA SER A 22 -6.14 -11.19 7.45
C SER A 22 -6.66 -9.89 6.84
N VAL A 23 -7.15 -8.96 7.66
CA VAL A 23 -7.58 -7.65 7.17
C VAL A 23 -6.41 -6.87 6.56
N THR A 24 -5.25 -6.90 7.20
CA THR A 24 -4.07 -6.19 6.67
C THR A 24 -3.61 -6.79 5.35
N MET A 25 -3.64 -8.12 5.21
CA MET A 25 -3.32 -8.82 3.96
C MET A 25 -4.29 -8.42 2.84
N ILE A 26 -5.60 -8.46 3.11
CA ILE A 26 -6.65 -8.06 2.17
C ILE A 26 -6.45 -6.61 1.73
N LEU A 27 -6.27 -5.70 2.68
CA LEU A 27 -6.06 -4.28 2.37
C LEU A 27 -4.81 -4.08 1.51
N ASN A 28 -3.69 -4.73 1.84
CA ASN A 28 -2.47 -4.61 1.03
C ASN A 28 -2.66 -5.11 -0.40
N GLU A 29 -3.40 -6.21 -0.59
CA GLU A 29 -3.67 -6.74 -1.91
C GLU A 29 -4.65 -5.86 -2.72
N VAL A 30 -5.65 -5.28 -2.06
CA VAL A 30 -6.51 -4.24 -2.69
C VAL A 30 -5.68 -3.03 -3.11
N LEU A 31 -4.78 -2.57 -2.25
CA LEU A 31 -3.87 -1.46 -2.55
C LEU A 31 -2.93 -1.78 -3.71
N ARG A 32 -2.48 -3.03 -3.84
CA ARG A 32 -1.65 -3.48 -4.96
C ARG A 32 -2.40 -3.43 -6.28
N LEU A 33 -3.58 -4.05 -6.33
CA LEU A 33 -4.31 -4.25 -7.57
C LEU A 33 -5.06 -3.01 -8.06
N TYR A 34 -5.65 -2.24 -7.15
CA TYR A 34 -6.65 -1.24 -7.49
C TYR A 34 -6.28 0.18 -7.08
N LEU A 35 -5.71 0.38 -5.88
CA LEU A 35 -5.51 1.73 -5.37
C LEU A 35 -4.17 2.32 -5.82
N HIS A 36 -4.25 3.23 -6.79
CA HIS A 36 -3.09 3.96 -7.28
C HIS A 36 -3.24 5.44 -6.94
N ALA A 37 -2.41 5.92 -6.02
CA ALA A 37 -2.12 7.34 -5.94
C ALA A 37 -1.52 7.78 -7.30
N ILE A 38 -1.85 9.00 -7.75
CA ILE A 38 -1.28 9.60 -8.96
C ILE A 38 0.25 9.42 -8.88
N PRO A 39 0.88 8.81 -9.90
CA PRO A 39 2.30 8.54 -9.83
C PRO A 39 3.05 9.87 -9.67
N GLY A 40 3.92 9.92 -8.66
CA GLY A 40 4.72 11.10 -8.42
C GLY A 40 5.66 11.33 -9.59
N CYS A 41 5.58 12.51 -10.20
CA CYS A 41 6.54 12.96 -11.20
C CYS A 41 7.71 13.66 -10.48
N GLN A 42 8.93 13.31 -10.84
CA GLN A 42 10.15 14.00 -10.42
C GLN A 42 10.75 14.72 -11.63
N HIS A 43 11.10 15.99 -11.47
CA HIS A 43 11.74 16.78 -12.51
C HIS A 43 13.24 16.90 -12.24
N THR A 44 14.09 16.61 -13.24
CA THR A 44 15.54 16.75 -13.10
C THR A 44 15.96 18.21 -13.31
N TYR A 45 16.41 18.90 -12.26
CA TYR A 45 16.93 20.28 -12.38
C TYR A 45 18.36 20.36 -12.89
N LYS A 46 19.10 19.25 -12.83
CA LYS A 46 20.49 19.10 -13.28
C LYS A 46 20.70 17.70 -13.82
N GLU A 47 21.79 17.51 -14.55
CA GLU A 47 22.23 16.18 -14.96
C GLU A 47 22.33 15.28 -13.73
N THR A 48 21.62 14.15 -13.79
CA THR A 48 21.46 13.22 -12.67
C THR A 48 21.78 11.82 -13.15
N LYS A 49 22.68 11.14 -12.43
CA LYS A 49 23.05 9.75 -12.71
C LYS A 49 22.24 8.80 -11.83
N ILE A 50 21.48 7.90 -12.46
CA ILE A 50 20.74 6.82 -11.78
C ILE A 50 21.35 5.49 -12.23
N ARG A 51 22.08 4.83 -11.31
CA ARG A 51 22.90 3.64 -11.65
C ARG A 51 23.81 3.93 -12.85
N ASP A 52 23.61 3.27 -13.97
CA ASP A 52 24.39 3.43 -15.21
C ASP A 52 23.74 4.40 -16.21
N LEU A 53 22.58 4.97 -15.88
CA LEU A 53 21.85 5.92 -16.72
C LEU A 53 22.20 7.36 -16.36
N THR A 54 22.58 8.16 -17.35
CA THR A 54 22.74 9.61 -17.22
C THR A 54 21.49 10.30 -17.77
N ILE A 55 20.80 11.04 -16.91
CA ILE A 55 19.56 11.75 -17.25
C ILE A 55 19.87 13.24 -17.33
N PRO A 56 19.62 13.91 -18.46
CA PRO A 56 19.88 15.34 -18.60
C PRO A 56 18.91 16.17 -17.73
N ALA A 57 19.22 17.45 -17.57
CA ALA A 57 18.31 18.40 -16.94
C ALA A 57 17.05 18.63 -17.80
N GLY A 58 15.93 18.93 -17.17
CA GLY A 58 14.65 19.19 -17.82
C GLY A 58 13.79 17.95 -18.10
N VAL A 59 14.15 16.78 -17.55
CA VAL A 59 13.45 15.51 -17.78
C VAL A 59 12.52 15.19 -16.64
N ASP A 60 11.29 14.82 -16.98
CA ASP A 60 10.30 14.28 -16.05
C ASP A 60 10.43 12.76 -15.93
N ILE A 61 10.63 12.29 -14.70
CA ILE A 61 10.75 10.88 -14.33
C ILE A 61 9.50 10.50 -13.56
N THR A 62 8.79 9.49 -14.05
CA THR A 62 7.60 8.95 -13.39
C THR A 62 7.83 7.49 -13.04
N LEU A 63 7.47 7.09 -11.81
CA LEU A 63 7.46 5.69 -11.42
C LEU A 63 6.04 5.12 -11.66
N PRO A 64 5.87 4.19 -12.62
CA PRO A 64 4.56 3.64 -12.93
C PRO A 64 4.19 2.56 -11.90
N THR A 65 3.74 2.98 -10.72
CA THR A 65 3.37 2.08 -9.61
C THR A 65 2.40 0.97 -10.06
N LEU A 66 1.42 1.30 -10.90
CA LEU A 66 0.46 0.32 -11.45
C LEU A 66 1.16 -0.78 -12.25
N LEU A 67 2.08 -0.42 -13.15
CA LEU A 67 2.79 -1.43 -13.94
C LEU A 67 3.68 -2.30 -13.05
N ILE A 68 4.35 -1.69 -12.07
CA ILE A 68 5.22 -2.41 -11.12
C ILE A 68 4.41 -3.36 -10.23
N HIS A 69 3.22 -2.94 -9.78
CA HIS A 69 2.33 -3.77 -8.96
C HIS A 69 1.70 -4.94 -9.72
N HIS A 70 1.64 -4.88 -11.06
CA HIS A 70 1.09 -5.93 -11.93
C HIS A 70 2.16 -6.71 -12.69
N ASP A 71 3.44 -6.40 -12.51
CA ASP A 71 4.55 -7.05 -13.21
C ASP A 71 4.70 -8.52 -12.78
N PRO A 72 4.51 -9.51 -13.67
CA PRO A 72 4.66 -10.93 -13.34
C PRO A 72 6.08 -11.32 -12.92
N TRP A 73 7.10 -10.54 -13.33
CA TRP A 73 8.48 -10.78 -12.90
C TRP A 73 8.63 -10.55 -11.38
N LEU A 74 7.95 -9.53 -10.85
CA LEU A 74 7.95 -9.18 -9.43
C LEU A 74 6.91 -9.97 -8.63
N TRP A 75 5.71 -10.20 -9.18
CA TRP A 75 4.56 -10.70 -8.42
C TRP A 75 4.19 -12.16 -8.72
N GLY A 76 4.84 -12.77 -9.72
CA GLY A 76 4.54 -14.12 -10.21
C GLY A 76 3.51 -14.12 -11.34
N ASP A 77 3.30 -15.29 -11.94
CA ASP A 77 2.35 -15.46 -13.06
C ASP A 77 0.91 -15.13 -12.64
N ASP A 78 0.63 -15.22 -11.34
CA ASP A 78 -0.63 -14.86 -10.70
C ASP A 78 -0.71 -13.37 -10.28
N ALA A 79 0.13 -12.49 -10.84
CA ALA A 79 0.15 -11.06 -10.54
C ALA A 79 -1.21 -10.36 -10.73
N GLY A 80 -2.02 -10.80 -11.68
CA GLY A 80 -3.36 -10.26 -11.91
C GLY A 80 -4.44 -10.76 -10.95
N GLU A 81 -4.13 -11.78 -10.13
CA GLU A 81 -5.08 -12.40 -9.23
C GLU A 81 -5.11 -11.71 -7.87
N PHE A 82 -6.30 -11.62 -7.27
CA PHE A 82 -6.47 -11.17 -5.89
C PHE A 82 -6.09 -12.30 -4.92
N LYS A 83 -4.89 -12.23 -4.36
CA LYS A 83 -4.32 -13.25 -3.46
C LYS A 83 -3.70 -12.62 -2.20
N PRO A 84 -4.53 -12.29 -1.18
CA PRO A 84 -4.07 -11.68 0.08
C PRO A 84 -2.94 -12.44 0.78
N GLU A 85 -2.88 -13.76 0.62
CA GLU A 85 -1.92 -14.66 1.27
C GLU A 85 -0.47 -14.33 0.91
N ARG A 86 -0.21 -13.60 -0.19
CA ARG A 86 1.12 -13.06 -0.52
C ARG A 86 1.72 -12.24 0.62
N PHE A 87 0.90 -11.55 1.39
CA PHE A 87 1.32 -10.70 2.51
C PHE A 87 1.40 -11.43 3.85
N SER A 88 1.23 -12.75 3.89
CA SER A 88 1.20 -13.55 5.12
C SER A 88 2.50 -13.48 5.93
N GLU A 89 3.63 -13.43 5.24
CA GLU A 89 4.96 -13.25 5.84
C GLU A 89 5.41 -11.79 5.89
N GLY A 90 4.51 -10.85 5.62
CA GLY A 90 4.77 -9.41 5.60
C GLY A 90 5.13 -8.87 4.21
N VAL A 91 5.08 -7.54 4.10
CA VAL A 91 5.27 -6.80 2.83
C VAL A 91 6.63 -7.06 2.18
N SER A 92 7.69 -7.20 2.98
CA SER A 92 9.05 -7.43 2.46
C SER A 92 9.22 -8.75 1.72
N LYS A 93 8.35 -9.74 1.97
CA LYS A 93 8.38 -11.06 1.35
C LYS A 93 7.26 -11.29 0.33
N ALA A 94 6.41 -10.30 0.10
CA ALA A 94 5.23 -10.44 -0.77
C ALA A 94 5.56 -10.45 -2.27
N SER A 95 6.77 -10.05 -2.66
CA SER A 95 7.23 -9.98 -4.05
C SER A 95 8.59 -10.67 -4.22
N ARG A 96 8.88 -11.11 -5.45
CA ARG A 96 10.13 -11.74 -5.87
C ARG A 96 11.22 -10.68 -6.01
N GLY A 97 12.29 -10.81 -5.23
CA GLY A 97 13.49 -9.99 -5.35
C GLY A 97 13.33 -8.56 -4.82
N GLN A 98 14.31 -8.15 -4.01
CA GLN A 98 14.56 -6.80 -3.47
C GLN A 98 13.37 -6.07 -2.81
N GLN A 99 13.54 -5.77 -1.52
CA GLN A 99 12.66 -4.99 -0.65
C GLN A 99 12.24 -3.63 -1.24
N GLN A 100 11.34 -3.55 -2.23
CA GLN A 100 10.84 -2.28 -2.78
C GLN A 100 9.75 -2.39 -3.86
N ALA A 101 9.20 -3.55 -4.21
CA ALA A 101 8.18 -3.64 -5.28
C ALA A 101 6.77 -3.18 -4.86
N PHE A 102 6.53 -2.94 -3.57
CA PHE A 102 5.24 -2.53 -3.03
C PHE A 102 5.32 -1.18 -2.33
N PHE A 103 4.75 -0.15 -2.95
CA PHE A 103 4.76 1.23 -2.44
C PHE A 103 3.46 1.98 -2.82
N PRO A 104 2.29 1.49 -2.35
CA PRO A 104 0.99 2.08 -2.71
C PRO A 104 0.79 3.53 -2.26
N PHE A 105 1.61 3.99 -1.33
CA PHE A 105 1.61 5.36 -0.79
C PHE A 105 2.84 6.18 -1.21
N GLY A 106 3.59 5.69 -2.21
CA GLY A 106 4.87 6.25 -2.60
C GLY A 106 6.03 5.80 -1.72
N TRP A 107 7.21 6.36 -1.98
CA TRP A 107 8.46 6.04 -1.29
C TRP A 107 9.31 7.30 -1.11
N GLY A 108 10.16 7.30 -0.08
CA GLY A 108 11.11 8.38 0.20
C GLY A 108 10.46 9.62 0.84
N PRO A 109 11.09 10.82 0.70
CA PRO A 109 10.65 12.05 1.38
C PRO A 109 9.26 12.56 1.01
N ARG A 110 8.71 12.07 -0.11
CA ARG A 110 7.38 12.43 -0.62
C ARG A 110 6.34 11.32 -0.42
N THR A 111 6.60 10.38 0.48
CA THR A 111 5.63 9.36 0.88
C THR A 111 4.37 10.03 1.45
N CYS A 112 3.20 9.47 1.15
CA CYS A 112 1.92 10.00 1.61
C CYS A 112 1.88 10.12 3.13
N MET A 113 1.80 11.35 3.65
CA MET A 113 1.66 11.61 5.09
C MET A 113 0.37 10.99 5.67
N GLY A 114 -0.67 10.81 4.83
CA GLY A 114 -1.94 10.23 5.20
C GLY A 114 -1.99 8.71 5.23
N GLN A 115 -0.89 7.99 4.93
CA GLN A 115 -0.87 6.53 4.84
C GLN A 115 -1.43 5.84 6.09
N ASN A 116 -0.96 6.24 7.28
CA ASN A 116 -1.40 5.62 8.54
C ASN A 116 -2.89 5.87 8.81
N PHE A 117 -3.36 7.08 8.50
CA PHE A 117 -4.77 7.42 8.65
C PHE A 117 -5.65 6.61 7.69
N ALA A 118 -5.25 6.50 6.42
CA ALA A 118 -5.96 5.72 5.41
C ALA A 118 -6.06 4.24 5.79
N ILE A 119 -4.95 3.61 6.19
CA ILE A 119 -4.93 2.20 6.60
C ILE A 119 -5.79 1.98 7.86
N MET A 120 -5.72 2.88 8.85
CA MET A 120 -6.54 2.77 10.06
C MET A 120 -8.03 2.92 9.74
N GLY A 121 -8.40 3.94 8.97
CA GLY A 121 -9.78 4.18 8.55
C GLY A 121 -10.35 3.01 7.76
N ALA A 122 -9.58 2.45 6.82
CA ALA A 122 -10.00 1.29 6.04
C ALA A 122 -10.23 0.05 6.92
N LYS A 123 -9.39 -0.17 7.94
CA LYS A 123 -9.57 -1.26 8.91
C LYS A 123 -10.86 -1.09 9.71
N VAL A 124 -11.13 0.12 10.22
CA VAL A 124 -12.35 0.42 10.97
C VAL A 124 -13.59 0.26 10.10
N ALA A 125 -13.57 0.82 8.88
CA ALA A 125 -14.67 0.69 7.93
C ALA A 125 -14.97 -0.77 7.61
N LEU A 126 -13.94 -1.58 7.32
CA LEU A 126 -14.13 -3.00 7.04
C LEU A 126 -14.65 -3.77 8.27
N ALA A 127 -14.16 -3.45 9.46
CA ALA A 127 -14.66 -4.06 10.70
C ALA A 127 -16.14 -3.77 10.93
N ILE A 128 -16.61 -2.55 10.62
CA ILE A 128 -18.03 -2.19 10.70
C ILE A 128 -18.85 -2.93 9.65
N LEU A 129 -18.36 -2.99 8.40
CA LEU A 129 -19.07 -3.64 7.30
C LEU A 129 -19.23 -5.16 7.49
N LEU A 130 -18.26 -5.82 8.15
CA LEU A 130 -18.27 -7.28 8.36
C LEU A 130 -18.94 -7.72 9.68
N GLN A 131 -19.50 -6.78 10.45
CA GLN A 131 -20.22 -7.09 11.70
C GLN A 131 -21.71 -7.44 11.52
N HIS A 132 -22.19 -7.41 10.29
CA HIS A 132 -23.52 -7.86 9.90
C HIS A 132 -23.41 -9.06 8.96
#